data_AF-I8UBH6-F1
#
_entry.id   AF-I8UBH6-F1
#
_cell.length_a   1.000
_cell.length_b   1.000
_cell.length_c   1.000
_cell.angle_alpha   90.00
_cell.angle_beta   90.00
_cell.angle_gamma   90.00
#
_symmetry.space_group_name_H-M   'P 1'
#
loop_
_entity.id
_entity.type
_entity.pdbx_description
1 polymer ?
#
loop_
_entity_poly.entity_id
_entity_poly.type
_entity_poly.pdbx_seq_one_letter_code
_entity_poly.pdbx_strand_id
1 'polypeptide(L)'
;MKIRDIYQLPQRKAPKDYALDEWYNTLINKDSTELDIIDLCRMIKQNIFIEIAIDKAIECLKRNPLEGDVYDGQLLEILFSVDMEKIIEQKEVLKELLMDVKENIEMDNFISDEDFNEYKNLVEKFSTKINGY
;
A
#
# COMPACT_ATOMS: atom_id res chain seq x y z
N MET A 1 -15.55 12.31 3.70
CA MET A 1 -15.30 12.61 5.14
C MET A 1 -13.81 12.64 5.32
N LYS A 2 -13.24 13.66 5.98
CA LYS A 2 -11.78 13.77 6.09
C LYS A 2 -11.27 12.74 7.09
N ILE A 3 -10.02 12.31 6.94
CA ILE A 3 -9.37 11.36 7.85
C ILE A 3 -9.46 11.85 9.31
N ARG A 4 -9.22 13.14 9.57
CA ARG A 4 -9.36 13.72 10.92
C ARG A 4 -10.77 13.56 11.51
N ASP A 5 -11.81 13.57 10.68
CA ASP A 5 -13.19 13.47 11.15
C ASP A 5 -13.50 12.00 11.51
N ILE A 6 -12.98 11.05 10.71
CA ILE A 6 -13.10 9.60 10.95
C ILE A 6 -12.47 9.22 12.29
N TYR A 7 -11.27 9.73 12.56
CA TYR A 7 -10.49 9.40 13.76
C TYR A 7 -10.63 10.42 14.91
N GLN A 8 -11.56 11.37 14.80
CA GLN A 8 -11.82 12.42 15.79
C GLN A 8 -10.54 13.18 16.23
N LEU A 9 -9.66 13.46 15.27
CA LEU A 9 -8.37 14.10 15.54
C LEU A 9 -8.54 15.60 15.77
N PRO A 10 -7.85 16.18 16.76
CA PRO A 10 -7.86 17.62 16.96
C PRO A 10 -7.18 18.32 15.77
N GLN A 11 -7.66 19.52 15.41
CA GLN A 11 -6.88 20.38 14.53
C GLN A 11 -5.56 20.74 15.22
N ARG A 12 -4.45 20.24 14.69
CA ARG A 12 -3.11 20.63 15.13
C ARG A 12 -2.56 21.72 14.19
N LYS A 13 -2.04 22.80 14.78
CA LYS A 13 -1.01 23.62 14.14
C LYS A 13 0.33 23.01 14.57
N ALA A 14 0.93 22.14 13.77
CA ALA A 14 2.23 21.61 14.13
C ALA A 14 3.34 22.67 14.00
N PRO A 15 4.39 22.60 14.83
CA PRO A 15 5.64 23.28 14.54
C PRO A 15 6.21 22.73 13.22
N LYS A 16 6.67 23.63 12.34
CA LYS A 16 7.03 23.34 10.93
C LYS A 16 8.41 22.68 10.76
N ASP A 17 8.96 22.06 11.80
CA ASP A 17 10.39 21.74 11.81
C ASP A 17 10.72 20.34 11.26
N TYR A 18 9.71 19.48 11.03
CA TYR A 18 9.91 18.12 10.51
C TYR A 18 8.99 17.78 9.32
N ALA A 19 9.59 17.25 8.25
CA ALA A 19 8.88 16.89 7.02
C ALA A 19 7.81 15.80 7.20
N LEU A 20 7.94 14.92 8.20
CA LEU A 20 6.93 13.92 8.52
C LEU A 20 5.69 14.56 9.17
N ASP A 21 5.88 15.55 10.03
CA ASP A 21 4.79 16.29 10.65
C ASP A 21 4.04 17.11 9.60
N GLU A 22 4.74 17.78 8.69
CA GLU A 22 4.11 18.54 7.61
C GLU A 22 3.23 17.65 6.72
N TRP A 23 3.76 16.49 6.32
CA TRP A 23 3.00 15.50 5.57
C TRP A 23 1.78 15.00 6.36
N TYR A 24 1.94 14.63 7.62
CA TYR A 24 0.84 14.13 8.44
C TYR A 24 -0.30 15.15 8.59
N ASN A 25 0.03 16.43 8.81
CA ASN A 25 -0.99 17.48 8.91
C ASN A 25 -1.72 17.72 7.59
N THR A 26 -1.06 17.48 6.46
CA THR A 26 -1.70 17.51 5.15
C THR A 26 -2.62 16.29 4.99
N LEU A 27 -2.10 15.09 5.31
CA LEU A 27 -2.82 13.82 5.22
C LEU A 27 -4.14 13.82 5.99
N ILE A 28 -4.15 14.24 7.26
CA ILE A 28 -5.39 14.20 8.06
C ILE A 28 -6.50 15.11 7.53
N ASN A 29 -6.17 16.06 6.66
CA ASN A 29 -7.12 16.94 6.00
C ASN A 29 -7.62 16.42 4.65
N LYS A 30 -7.02 15.34 4.13
CA LYS A 30 -7.49 14.63 2.94
C LYS A 30 -8.69 13.74 3.27
N ASP A 31 -9.54 13.52 2.27
CA ASP A 31 -10.46 12.37 2.24
C ASP A 31 -9.83 11.16 1.55
N SER A 32 -10.48 10.00 1.65
CA SER A 32 -9.95 8.75 1.11
C SER A 32 -9.85 8.71 -0.42
N THR A 33 -10.50 9.63 -1.13
CA THR A 33 -10.41 9.77 -2.60
C THR A 33 -9.25 10.66 -3.05
N GLU A 34 -8.73 11.49 -2.13
CA GLU A 34 -7.58 12.38 -2.34
C GLU A 34 -6.23 11.71 -2.01
N LEU A 35 -6.25 10.47 -1.51
CA LEU A 35 -5.04 9.71 -1.19
C LEU A 35 -4.32 9.29 -2.48
N ASP A 36 -3.06 9.69 -2.58
CA ASP A 36 -2.17 9.34 -3.68
C ASP A 36 -1.21 8.20 -3.28
N ILE A 37 -0.40 7.74 -4.24
CA ILE A 37 0.52 6.63 -4.01
C ILE A 37 1.57 6.94 -2.93
N ILE A 38 2.00 8.20 -2.84
CA ILE A 38 2.98 8.66 -1.85
C ILE A 38 2.38 8.53 -0.45
N ASP A 39 1.13 8.98 -0.28
CA ASP A 39 0.40 8.81 0.97
C ASP A 39 0.28 7.34 1.35
N LEU A 40 -0.16 6.47 0.43
CA LEU A 40 -0.37 5.05 0.72
C LEU A 40 0.93 4.37 1.14
N CYS A 41 2.00 4.53 0.36
CA CYS A 41 3.31 3.99 0.68
C CYS A 41 3.80 4.48 2.06
N ARG A 42 3.60 5.77 2.37
CA ARG A 42 4.06 6.36 3.63
C ARG A 42 3.18 5.99 4.82
N MET A 43 1.87 5.93 4.66
CA MET A 43 0.90 5.45 5.66
C MET A 43 1.23 4.03 6.08
N ILE A 44 1.47 3.14 5.12
CA ILE A 44 1.80 1.74 5.42
C ILE A 44 3.16 1.63 6.11
N LYS A 45 4.20 2.27 5.56
CA LYS A 45 5.56 2.28 6.16
C LYS A 45 5.58 2.82 7.59
N GLN A 46 4.77 3.84 7.89
CA GLN A 46 4.69 4.46 9.21
C GLN A 46 3.63 3.82 10.13
N ASN A 47 2.86 2.85 9.62
CA ASN A 47 1.73 2.23 10.31
C ASN A 47 0.69 3.26 10.81
N ILE A 48 0.36 4.24 9.96
CA ILE A 48 -0.57 5.34 10.23
C ILE A 48 -1.85 5.13 9.41
N PHE A 49 -3.02 5.13 10.07
CA PHE A 49 -4.34 4.87 9.45
C PHE A 49 -4.32 3.62 8.56
N ILE A 50 -3.72 2.55 9.10
CA ILE A 50 -3.28 1.38 8.33
C ILE A 50 -4.43 0.67 7.62
N GLU A 51 -5.61 0.59 8.23
CA GLU A 51 -6.82 -0.01 7.64
C GLU A 51 -7.21 0.70 6.33
N ILE A 52 -7.32 2.03 6.34
CA ILE A 52 -7.62 2.83 5.15
C ILE A 52 -6.53 2.65 4.09
N ALA A 53 -5.27 2.63 4.52
CA ALA A 53 -4.13 2.50 3.62
C ALA A 53 -4.13 1.14 2.90
N ILE A 54 -4.40 0.05 3.62
CA ILE A 54 -4.46 -1.31 3.06
C ILE A 54 -5.60 -1.39 2.03
N ASP A 55 -6.80 -0.97 2.40
CA ASP A 55 -7.97 -1.06 1.50
C ASP A 55 -7.71 -0.29 0.20
N LYS A 56 -7.19 0.94 0.31
CA LYS A 56 -6.86 1.76 -0.86
C LYS A 56 -5.69 1.21 -1.66
N ALA A 57 -4.68 0.64 -1.00
CA ALA A 57 -3.57 0.02 -1.69
C ALA A 57 -4.02 -1.18 -2.54
N ILE A 58 -4.92 -2.01 -2.01
CA ILE A 58 -5.52 -3.12 -2.77
C ILE A 58 -6.32 -2.60 -3.97
N GLU A 59 -7.11 -1.55 -3.82
CA GLU A 59 -7.83 -0.92 -4.94
C GLU A 59 -6.87 -0.37 -6.02
N CYS A 60 -5.72 0.18 -5.63
CA CYS A 60 -4.68 0.61 -6.57
C CYS A 60 -4.06 -0.59 -7.29
N LEU A 61 -3.68 -1.62 -6.56
CA LEU A 61 -3.01 -2.81 -7.13
C LEU A 61 -3.92 -3.62 -8.06
N LYS A 62 -5.24 -3.64 -7.80
CA LYS A 62 -6.22 -4.22 -8.74
C LYS A 62 -6.28 -3.50 -10.09
N ARG A 63 -5.87 -2.22 -10.15
CA ARG A 63 -5.84 -1.43 -11.38
C ARG A 63 -4.48 -1.48 -12.05
N ASN A 64 -3.43 -1.39 -11.25
CA ASN A 64 -2.05 -1.49 -11.69
C ASN A 64 -1.23 -2.25 -10.63
N PRO A 65 -0.85 -3.50 -10.88
CA PRO A 65 -0.10 -4.28 -9.90
C PRO A 65 1.32 -3.76 -9.67
N LEU A 66 1.83 -2.95 -10.60
CA LEU A 66 3.14 -2.31 -10.51
C LEU A 66 3.08 -0.92 -9.87
N GLU A 67 1.97 -0.52 -9.25
CA GLU A 67 1.88 0.79 -8.60
C GLU A 67 2.96 0.97 -7.49
N GLY A 68 3.54 2.15 -7.43
CA GLY A 68 4.59 2.50 -6.48
C GLY A 68 4.94 3.99 -6.53
N ASP A 69 5.58 4.50 -5.46
CA ASP A 69 5.99 5.90 -5.36
C ASP A 69 7.36 6.12 -6.02
N VAL A 70 8.35 5.30 -5.67
CA VAL A 70 9.74 5.45 -6.12
C VAL A 70 10.08 4.53 -7.30
N TYR A 71 9.49 3.34 -7.32
CA TYR A 71 9.72 2.32 -8.35
C TYR A 71 8.50 1.41 -8.49
N ASP A 72 8.41 0.76 -9.65
CA ASP A 72 7.32 -0.14 -10.00
C ASP A 72 7.27 -1.35 -9.07
N GLY A 73 6.08 -1.67 -8.57
CA GLY A 73 5.82 -2.77 -7.64
C GLY A 73 6.10 -2.44 -6.16
N GLN A 74 6.58 -1.23 -5.85
CA GLN A 74 6.88 -0.82 -4.48
C GLN A 74 5.68 -0.96 -3.54
N LEU A 75 4.46 -0.66 -3.99
CA LEU A 75 3.29 -0.74 -3.12
C LEU A 75 3.03 -2.16 -2.63
N LEU A 76 3.19 -3.15 -3.51
CA LEU A 76 3.03 -4.56 -3.16
C LEU A 76 4.12 -5.02 -2.17
N GLU A 77 5.36 -4.57 -2.38
CA GLU A 77 6.48 -4.86 -1.46
C GLU A 77 6.22 -4.30 -0.06
N ILE A 78 5.74 -3.06 0.02
CA ILE A 78 5.39 -2.43 1.29
C ILE A 78 4.23 -3.17 1.96
N LEU A 79 3.18 -3.55 1.22
CA LEU A 79 2.09 -4.36 1.78
C LEU A 79 2.58 -5.73 2.28
N PHE A 80 3.52 -6.36 1.56
CA PHE A 80 4.13 -7.61 2.00
C PHE A 80 4.83 -7.48 3.36
N SER A 81 5.34 -6.30 3.71
CA SER A 81 5.96 -6.04 5.02
C SER A 81 4.98 -5.93 6.20
N VAL A 82 3.68 -5.77 5.93
CA VAL A 82 2.66 -5.57 6.97
C VAL A 82 2.37 -6.86 7.75
N ASP A 83 2.16 -6.75 9.06
CA ASP A 83 1.77 -7.87 9.92
C ASP A 83 0.44 -8.49 9.46
N MET A 84 0.37 -9.83 9.41
CA MET A 84 -0.84 -10.54 8.92
C MET A 84 -2.10 -10.19 9.72
N GLU A 85 -1.96 -9.90 11.02
CA GLU A 85 -3.06 -9.48 11.90
C GLU A 85 -3.77 -8.21 11.40
N LYS A 86 -3.05 -7.32 10.71
CA LYS A 86 -3.59 -6.05 10.19
C LYS A 86 -4.28 -6.19 8.83
N ILE A 87 -4.05 -7.29 8.12
CA ILE A 87 -4.59 -7.55 6.78
C ILE A 87 -5.54 -8.76 6.75
N ILE A 88 -5.96 -9.24 7.92
CA ILE A 88 -6.76 -10.47 8.05
C ILE A 88 -8.14 -10.32 7.40
N GLU A 89 -8.74 -9.13 7.46
CA GLU A 89 -10.04 -8.85 6.86
C GLU A 89 -9.96 -8.84 5.32
N GLN A 90 -8.83 -8.40 4.78
CA GLN A 90 -8.56 -8.32 3.34
C GLN A 90 -7.94 -9.60 2.76
N LYS A 91 -7.75 -10.64 3.58
CA LYS A 91 -7.03 -11.87 3.23
C LYS A 91 -7.49 -12.47 1.91
N GLU A 92 -8.78 -12.74 1.75
CA GLU A 92 -9.30 -13.39 0.54
C GLU A 92 -9.19 -12.49 -0.69
N VAL A 93 -9.42 -11.18 -0.52
CA VAL A 93 -9.25 -10.21 -1.61
C VAL A 93 -7.78 -10.10 -2.05
N LEU A 94 -6.84 -10.16 -1.11
CA LEU A 94 -5.41 -10.18 -1.41
C LEU A 94 -4.99 -11.47 -2.11
N LYS A 95 -5.56 -12.63 -1.74
CA LYS A 95 -5.30 -13.89 -2.45
C LYS A 95 -5.74 -13.80 -3.91
N GLU A 96 -6.94 -13.30 -4.16
CA GLU A 96 -7.47 -13.11 -5.51
C GLU A 96 -6.58 -12.16 -6.32
N LEU A 97 -6.19 -11.02 -5.72
CA LEU A 97 -5.27 -10.07 -6.34
C LEU A 97 -3.94 -10.73 -6.69
N LEU A 98 -3.30 -11.44 -5.76
CA LEU A 98 -2.01 -12.09 -6.01
C LEU A 98 -2.08 -13.19 -7.06
N MET A 99 -3.19 -13.92 -7.11
CA MET A 99 -3.44 -14.93 -8.13
C MET A 99 -3.58 -14.28 -9.52
N ASP A 100 -4.38 -13.22 -9.63
CA ASP A 100 -4.54 -12.45 -10.86
C ASP A 100 -3.20 -11.87 -11.36
N VAL A 101 -2.41 -11.28 -10.45
CA VAL A 101 -1.07 -10.79 -10.77
C VAL A 101 -0.17 -11.92 -11.26
N LYS A 102 -0.20 -13.08 -10.61
CA LYS A 102 0.64 -14.22 -11.00
C LYS A 102 0.31 -14.73 -12.41
N GLU A 103 -0.96 -14.69 -12.79
CA GLU A 103 -1.46 -15.16 -14.09
C GLU A 103 -1.23 -14.15 -15.22
N ASN A 104 -1.34 -12.85 -14.92
CA ASN A 104 -1.38 -11.80 -15.94
C ASN A 104 -0.14 -10.90 -16.01
N ILE A 105 0.81 -10.99 -15.07
CA ILE A 105 2.01 -10.16 -15.12
C ILE A 105 2.95 -10.61 -16.26
N GLU A 106 3.24 -9.69 -17.17
CA GLU A 106 4.10 -9.94 -18.33
C GLU A 106 5.47 -9.28 -18.18
N MET A 107 6.49 -9.94 -18.72
CA MET A 107 7.88 -9.50 -18.73
C MET A 107 8.08 -8.14 -19.43
N ASP A 108 7.28 -7.84 -20.45
CA ASP A 108 7.36 -6.58 -21.21
C ASP A 108 7.03 -5.34 -20.35
N ASN A 109 6.46 -5.53 -19.16
CA ASN A 109 6.25 -4.45 -18.19
C ASN A 109 7.52 -4.11 -17.37
N PHE A 110 8.62 -4.83 -17.57
CA PHE A 110 9.83 -4.69 -16.77
C PHE A 110 11.04 -4.30 -17.64
N ILE A 111 12.00 -3.62 -17.01
CA ILE A 111 13.22 -3.17 -17.68
C ILE A 111 14.17 -4.35 -17.94
N SER A 112 14.11 -5.38 -17.10
CA SER A 112 14.96 -6.57 -17.20
C SER A 112 14.28 -7.84 -16.70
N ASP A 113 14.80 -8.99 -17.14
CA ASP A 113 14.45 -10.32 -16.62
C ASP A 113 14.67 -10.41 -15.10
N GLU A 114 15.68 -9.70 -14.58
CA GLU A 114 16.00 -9.69 -13.16
C GLU A 114 14.86 -9.05 -12.37
N ASP A 115 14.44 -7.84 -12.74
CA ASP A 115 13.32 -7.13 -12.10
C ASP A 115 12.02 -7.95 -12.16
N PHE A 116 11.75 -8.57 -13.32
CA PHE A 116 10.58 -9.44 -13.50
C PHE A 116 10.61 -10.63 -12.53
N ASN A 117 11.76 -11.32 -12.43
CA ASN A 117 11.92 -12.47 -11.56
C ASN A 117 11.86 -12.08 -10.07
N GLU A 118 12.42 -10.93 -9.70
CA GLU A 118 12.33 -10.39 -8.34
C GLU A 118 10.88 -10.11 -7.96
N TYR A 119 10.13 -9.44 -8.84
CA TYR A 119 8.72 -9.16 -8.61
C TYR A 119 7.88 -10.44 -8.52
N LYS A 120 8.09 -11.42 -9.40
CA LYS A 120 7.39 -12.71 -9.29
C LYS A 120 7.71 -13.45 -8.00
N ASN A 121 8.96 -13.40 -7.55
CA ASN A 121 9.37 -13.99 -6.28
C ASN A 121 8.69 -13.28 -5.09
N LEU A 122 8.54 -11.96 -5.14
CA LEU A 122 7.76 -11.20 -4.15
C LEU A 122 6.29 -11.68 -4.12
N VAL A 123 5.64 -11.81 -5.28
CA VAL A 123 4.24 -12.30 -5.38
C VAL A 123 4.10 -13.72 -4.81
N GLU A 124 5.04 -14.62 -5.12
CA GLU A 124 5.09 -15.99 -4.59
C GLU A 124 5.25 -16.02 -3.07
N LYS A 125 6.19 -15.24 -2.53
CA LYS A 125 6.41 -15.10 -1.08
C LYS A 125 5.20 -14.53 -0.39
N PHE A 126 4.57 -13.51 -0.96
CA PHE A 126 3.37 -12.92 -0.38
C PHE A 126 2.20 -13.91 -0.39
N SER A 127 2.00 -14.64 -1.49
CA SER A 127 0.98 -15.69 -1.58
C SER A 127 1.19 -16.76 -0.50
N THR A 128 2.43 -17.19 -0.29
CA THR A 128 2.79 -18.15 0.76
C THR A 128 2.53 -17.59 2.16
N LYS A 129 2.90 -16.33 2.40
CA LYS A 129 2.65 -15.63 3.68
C LYS A 129 1.16 -15.60 4.01
N ILE A 130 0.32 -15.26 3.03
CA ILE A 130 -1.13 -15.14 3.21
C ILE A 130 -1.79 -16.51 3.40
N ASN A 131 -1.32 -17.56 2.73
CA ASN A 131 -1.86 -18.91 2.85
C ASN A 131 -1.43 -19.64 4.13
N GLY A 132 -0.32 -19.24 4.75
CA GLY A 132 0.19 -19.82 6.00
C GLY A 132 -0.42 -19.24 7.28
N TYR A 133 -1.17 -18.15 7.17
CA TYR A 133 -2.02 -17.56 8.22
C TYR A 133 -3.49 -17.93 7.96
#